data_AF-A0A7I4YQ72-F1
#
_entry.id   AF-A0A7I4YQ72-F1
#
_cell.length_a   1.000
_cell.length_b   1.000
_cell.length_c   1.000
_cell.angle_alpha   90.00
_cell.angle_beta   90.00
_cell.angle_gamma   90.00
#
_symmetry.space_group_name_H-M   'P 1'
#
loop_
_entity.id
_entity.type
_entity.pdbx_description
1 polymer ?
#
loop_
_entity_poly.entity_id
_entity_poly.type
_entity_poly.pdbx_seq_one_letter_code
_entity_poly.pdbx_strand_id
1 'polypeptide(L)'
;MSIQRRQAVVIVKMPREEILQEFFTSLEKPNRQQQVHPWCDLSEARLFQLLIRFKPAGVTRYAALGAIHIYMNHIYEKEENGIEIFLNDADFQTVRKRKDLPAADKNLRFEPRYAIRPTIDQIVSKLDKYWDMKAVEYNEGVPEGFEVHSEFFLPDGQFSELMRAKEEENAAFSSTSAMSKKRSRRGGSPDLADHQ
;
A
#
# COMPACT_ATOMS: atom_id res chain seq x y z
N MET A 1 36.24 -35.21 37.30
CA MET A 1 35.07 -36.13 37.33
C MET A 1 33.91 -35.45 36.62
N SER A 2 33.52 -35.95 35.45
CA SER A 2 32.54 -35.30 34.55
C SER A 2 31.13 -35.82 34.84
N ILE A 3 30.17 -34.91 35.08
CA ILE A 3 28.76 -35.25 35.28
C ILE A 3 28.05 -35.18 33.93
N GLN A 4 27.81 -36.34 33.31
CA GLN A 4 26.95 -36.47 32.14
C GLN A 4 25.48 -36.28 32.56
N ARG A 5 24.90 -35.11 32.24
CA ARG A 5 23.44 -34.92 32.27
C ARG A 5 22.81 -35.77 31.17
N ARG A 6 22.20 -36.90 31.54
CA ARG A 6 21.28 -37.63 30.66
C ARG A 6 20.03 -36.78 30.48
N GLN A 7 19.82 -36.25 29.28
CA GLN A 7 18.54 -35.67 28.90
C GLN A 7 17.54 -36.81 28.75
N ALA A 8 16.50 -36.83 29.58
CA ALA A 8 15.38 -37.74 29.41
C ALA A 8 14.56 -37.25 28.21
N VAL A 9 14.58 -38.03 27.12
CA VAL A 9 13.67 -37.81 25.98
C VAL A 9 12.30 -38.29 26.42
N VAL A 10 11.41 -37.35 26.76
CA VAL A 10 10.00 -37.66 27.04
C VAL A 10 9.30 -37.86 25.70
N ILE A 11 9.10 -39.12 25.31
CA ILE A 11 8.28 -39.46 24.15
C ILE A 11 6.82 -39.44 24.62
N VAL A 12 6.16 -38.30 24.46
CA VAL A 12 4.72 -38.20 24.67
C VAL A 12 4.02 -38.86 23.49
N LYS A 13 3.46 -40.05 23.70
CA LYS A 13 2.58 -40.71 22.72
C LYS A 13 1.18 -40.12 22.85
N MET A 14 0.99 -38.90 22.34
CA MET A 14 -0.38 -38.39 22.17
C MET A 14 -1.02 -39.06 20.93
N PRO A 15 -2.25 -39.58 21.03
CA PRO A 15 -3.03 -39.99 19.87
C PRO A 15 -3.24 -38.80 18.92
N ARG A 16 -3.31 -39.10 17.61
CA ARG A 16 -3.44 -38.10 16.54
C ARG A 16 -4.59 -37.11 16.77
N GLU A 17 -5.67 -37.57 17.38
CA GLU A 17 -6.86 -36.77 17.66
C GLU A 17 -6.59 -35.71 18.73
N GLU A 18 -5.82 -36.02 19.79
CA GLU A 18 -5.39 -35.04 20.79
C GLU A 18 -4.45 -34.00 20.18
N ILE A 19 -3.53 -34.41 19.30
CA ILE A 19 -2.64 -33.49 18.57
C ILE A 19 -3.46 -32.54 17.70
N LEU A 20 -4.46 -33.06 16.98
CA LEU A 20 -5.33 -32.22 16.15
C LEU A 20 -6.18 -31.27 16.99
N GLN A 21 -6.63 -31.69 18.16
CA GLN A 21 -7.43 -30.86 19.05
C GLN A 21 -6.59 -29.80 19.76
N GLU A 22 -5.34 -30.08 20.14
CA GLU A 22 -4.47 -29.13 20.83
C GLU A 22 -3.84 -28.11 19.87
N PHE A 23 -3.39 -28.55 18.70
CA PHE A 23 -2.66 -27.70 17.75
C PHE A 23 -3.53 -27.12 16.63
N PHE A 24 -4.68 -27.73 16.35
CA PHE A 24 -5.57 -27.36 15.25
C PHE A 24 -7.02 -27.14 15.71
N THR A 25 -7.27 -26.91 17.01
CA THR A 25 -8.52 -26.27 17.42
C THR A 25 -8.66 -24.99 16.61
N SER A 26 -9.87 -24.73 16.09
CA SER A 26 -10.15 -23.44 15.48
C SER A 26 -9.72 -22.37 16.47
N LEU A 27 -8.77 -21.54 16.06
CA LEU A 27 -8.58 -20.22 16.63
C LEU A 27 -9.90 -19.50 16.36
N GLU A 28 -10.94 -19.78 17.14
CA GLU A 28 -12.03 -18.85 17.35
C GLU A 28 -11.30 -17.57 17.68
N LYS A 29 -11.23 -16.69 16.67
CA LYS A 29 -10.50 -15.44 16.73
C LYS A 29 -10.87 -14.89 18.09
N PRO A 30 -9.92 -14.69 19.04
CA PRO A 30 -10.29 -14.07 20.29
C PRO A 30 -11.04 -12.83 19.85
N ASN A 31 -12.33 -12.77 20.20
CA ASN A 31 -13.16 -11.63 19.94
C ASN A 31 -12.62 -10.56 20.88
N ARG A 32 -11.42 -10.05 20.57
CA ARG A 32 -10.99 -8.73 20.93
C ARG A 32 -12.05 -7.88 20.27
N GLN A 33 -13.13 -7.66 21.01
CA GLN A 33 -13.95 -6.49 20.86
C GLN A 33 -12.94 -5.36 20.89
N GLN A 34 -12.44 -4.97 19.70
CA GLN A 34 -11.63 -3.78 19.56
C GLN A 34 -12.55 -2.70 20.08
N GLN A 35 -12.25 -2.18 21.26
CA GLN A 35 -12.99 -1.06 21.78
C GLN A 35 -12.87 0.03 20.73
N VAL A 36 -13.99 0.32 20.06
CA VAL A 36 -14.03 1.29 18.98
C VAL A 36 -13.97 2.65 19.66
N HIS A 37 -12.75 3.10 19.93
CA HIS A 37 -12.53 4.43 20.45
C HIS A 37 -12.75 5.43 19.31
N PRO A 38 -13.49 6.52 19.56
CA PRO A 38 -13.70 7.56 18.56
C PRO A 38 -12.40 8.30 18.26
N TRP A 39 -12.35 8.95 17.10
CA TRP A 39 -11.33 9.93 16.78
C TRP A 39 -11.42 11.12 17.74
N CYS A 40 -10.26 11.62 18.18
CA CYS A 40 -10.10 12.83 18.96
C CYS A 40 -9.13 13.79 18.26
N ASP A 41 -9.15 15.07 18.65
CA ASP A 41 -8.31 16.12 18.05
C ASP A 41 -6.82 15.73 18.03
N LEU A 42 -6.33 15.09 19.09
CA LEU A 42 -4.95 14.64 19.17
C LEU A 42 -4.62 13.53 18.17
N SER A 43 -5.52 12.55 18.00
CA SER A 43 -5.35 11.50 16.99
C SER A 43 -5.49 12.03 15.56
N GLU A 44 -6.31 13.06 15.35
CA GLU A 44 -6.44 13.71 14.05
C GLU A 44 -5.17 14.52 13.72
N ALA A 45 -4.68 15.31 14.67
CA ALA A 45 -3.41 16.04 14.53
C ALA A 45 -2.25 15.09 14.19
N ARG A 46 -2.22 13.91 14.83
CA ARG A 46 -1.25 12.86 14.51
C ARG A 46 -1.40 12.34 13.08
N LEU A 47 -2.63 12.05 12.67
CA LEU A 47 -2.89 11.60 11.30
C LEU A 47 -2.40 12.65 10.29
N PHE A 48 -2.71 13.93 10.50
CA PHE A 48 -2.22 15.02 9.63
C PHE A 48 -0.69 15.11 9.60
N GLN A 49 -0.02 15.01 10.75
CA GLN A 49 1.45 14.97 10.80
C GLN A 49 2.01 13.83 9.95
N LEU A 50 1.39 12.64 10.02
CA LEU A 50 1.83 11.47 9.25
C LEU A 50 1.52 11.60 7.77
N LEU A 51 0.42 12.25 7.37
CA LEU A 51 0.07 12.48 5.96
C LEU A 51 1.06 13.40 5.25
N ILE A 52 1.66 14.36 5.98
CA ILE A 52 2.74 15.20 5.45
C ILE A 52 3.98 14.34 5.13
N ARG A 53 4.25 13.32 5.94
CA ARG A 53 5.42 12.44 5.78
C ARG A 53 5.18 11.30 4.80
N PHE A 54 3.97 10.75 4.80
CA PHE A 54 3.57 9.57 4.03
C PHE A 54 2.34 9.92 3.24
N LYS A 55 2.51 10.28 1.96
CA LYS A 55 1.40 10.54 1.06
C LYS A 55 0.73 9.21 0.66
N PRO A 56 -0.52 8.92 1.08
CA PRO A 56 -1.17 7.64 0.83
C PRO A 56 -1.90 7.62 -0.53
N ALA A 57 -1.19 7.97 -1.59
CA ALA A 57 -1.73 8.04 -2.95
C ALA A 57 -0.70 7.57 -3.99
N GLY A 58 -1.18 7.13 -5.15
CA GLY A 58 -0.36 6.71 -6.28
C GLY A 58 0.38 5.40 -6.04
N VAL A 59 1.53 5.24 -6.68
CA VAL A 59 2.28 3.96 -6.70
C VAL A 59 2.69 3.50 -5.29
N THR A 60 2.98 4.43 -4.38
CA THR A 60 3.41 4.12 -3.01
C THR A 60 2.26 4.03 -2.01
N ARG A 61 1.00 4.16 -2.45
CA ARG A 61 -0.21 4.21 -1.62
C ARG A 61 -0.23 3.16 -0.51
N TYR A 62 -0.02 1.90 -0.86
CA TYR A 62 -0.12 0.80 0.11
C TYR A 62 1.03 0.82 1.12
N ALA A 63 2.25 1.14 0.69
CA ALA A 63 3.40 1.27 1.58
C ALA A 63 3.22 2.46 2.55
N ALA A 64 2.74 3.59 2.04
CA ALA A 64 2.44 4.78 2.83
C ALA A 64 1.31 4.52 3.83
N LEU A 65 0.20 3.89 3.41
CA LEU A 65 -0.88 3.50 4.32
C LEU A 65 -0.40 2.54 5.41
N GLY A 66 0.44 1.57 5.05
CA GLY A 66 1.06 0.66 6.03
C GLY A 66 1.91 1.41 7.05
N ALA A 67 2.71 2.37 6.61
CA ALA A 67 3.50 3.23 7.49
C ALA A 67 2.59 4.06 8.42
N ILE A 68 1.59 4.76 7.87
CA ILE A 68 0.65 5.56 8.66
C ILE A 68 -0.02 4.68 9.72
N HIS A 69 -0.49 3.49 9.35
CA HIS A 69 -1.10 2.56 10.30
C HIS A 69 -0.14 2.17 11.44
N ILE A 70 1.14 1.89 11.15
CA ILE A 70 2.13 1.56 12.18
C ILE A 70 2.35 2.76 13.12
N TYR A 71 2.55 3.96 12.56
CA TYR A 71 2.89 5.18 13.30
C TYR A 71 1.69 5.88 13.99
N MET A 72 0.46 5.55 13.59
CA MET A 72 -0.77 5.89 14.30
C MET A 72 -0.98 5.00 15.53
N ASN A 73 -0.43 3.80 15.53
CA ASN A 73 -0.59 2.86 16.64
C ASN A 73 0.58 2.91 17.62
N HIS A 74 1.75 3.37 17.17
CA HIS A 74 2.96 3.46 17.98
C HIS A 74 3.76 4.71 17.65
N ILE A 75 4.43 5.28 18.65
CA ILE A 75 5.36 6.39 18.51
C ILE A 75 6.77 5.85 18.66
N TYR A 76 7.67 6.21 17.77
CA TYR A 76 9.07 5.80 17.83
C TYR A 76 9.96 6.99 18.17
N GLU A 77 10.94 6.78 19.05
CA GLU A 77 11.87 7.81 19.52
C GLU A 77 12.69 8.46 18.37
N LYS A 78 12.91 7.71 17.29
CA LYS A 78 13.62 8.15 16.09
C LYS A 78 12.80 9.00 15.13
N GLU A 79 11.50 9.15 15.37
CA GLU A 79 10.68 10.02 14.52
C GLU A 79 11.17 11.46 14.60
N GLU A 80 11.03 12.18 13.49
CA GLU A 80 11.35 13.60 13.44
C GLU A 80 10.41 14.41 14.36
N ASN A 81 10.90 15.56 14.81
CA ASN A 81 10.33 16.50 15.78
C ASN A 81 8.79 16.48 15.94
N GLY A 82 8.33 16.70 17.18
CA GLY A 82 6.92 16.90 17.47
C GLY A 82 6.19 15.64 17.95
N ILE A 83 6.92 14.58 18.32
CA ILE A 83 6.32 13.40 18.95
C ILE A 83 5.86 13.66 20.39
N GLU A 84 6.41 14.69 21.03
CA GLU A 84 6.25 14.98 22.46
C GLU A 84 4.79 15.21 22.86
N ILE A 85 4.00 15.81 21.98
CA ILE A 85 2.57 16.10 22.24
C ILE A 85 1.69 14.84 22.28
N PHE A 86 2.17 13.73 21.72
CA PHE A 86 1.43 12.47 21.66
C PHE A 86 1.82 11.49 22.77
N LEU A 87 2.84 11.81 23.57
CA LEU A 87 3.33 10.98 24.65
C LEU A 87 2.57 11.23 25.95
N ASN A 88 2.57 10.23 26.83
CA ASN A 88 2.20 10.40 28.23
C ASN A 88 3.34 11.11 28.98
N ASP A 89 3.03 11.71 30.13
CA ASP A 89 4.01 12.50 30.89
C ASP A 89 5.26 11.69 31.27
N ALA A 90 5.11 10.40 31.62
CA ALA A 90 6.23 9.52 31.94
C ALA A 90 7.14 9.23 30.73
N ASP A 91 6.54 8.96 29.58
CA ASP A 91 7.25 8.67 28.33
C ASP A 91 7.95 9.94 27.80
N PHE A 92 7.28 11.09 27.91
CA PHE A 92 7.87 12.39 27.60
C PHE A 92 9.14 12.66 28.43
N GLN A 93 9.12 12.38 29.73
CA GLN A 93 10.33 12.53 30.57
C GLN A 93 11.43 11.57 30.14
N THR A 94 11.08 10.37 29.68
CA THR A 94 12.04 9.38 29.16
C THR A 94 12.72 9.88 27.90
N VAL A 95 11.96 10.37 26.92
CA VAL A 95 12.49 10.97 25.68
C VAL A 95 13.34 12.20 25.99
N ARG A 96 12.90 13.04 26.93
CA ARG A 96 13.64 14.25 27.33
C ARG A 96 15.01 13.93 27.92
N LYS A 97 15.12 12.90 28.78
CA LYS A 97 16.40 12.45 29.34
C LYS A 97 17.35 11.87 28.30
N ARG A 98 16.80 11.39 27.18
CA ARG A 98 17.51 10.70 26.09
C ARG A 98 17.72 11.58 24.86
N LYS A 99 17.42 12.87 24.95
CA LYS A 99 17.48 13.82 23.83
C LYS A 99 18.86 13.85 23.15
N ASP A 100 19.92 13.83 23.96
CA ASP A 100 21.30 13.97 23.52
C ASP A 100 21.95 12.65 23.08
N LEU A 101 21.21 11.53 23.14
CA LEU A 101 21.72 10.26 22.64
C LEU A 101 21.88 10.28 21.11
N PRO A 102 22.88 9.57 20.56
CA PRO A 102 22.99 9.33 19.13
C PRO A 102 21.72 8.68 18.56
N ALA A 103 21.42 8.96 17.29
CA ALA A 103 20.25 8.39 16.61
C ALA A 103 20.24 6.85 16.60
N ALA A 104 21.42 6.22 16.59
CA ALA A 104 21.56 4.75 16.67
C ALA A 104 21.03 4.18 17.99
N ASP A 105 21.07 4.95 19.07
CA ASP A 105 20.63 4.53 20.40
C ASP A 105 19.17 4.91 20.68
N LYS A 106 18.52 5.66 19.76
CA LYS A 106 17.11 6.07 19.83
C LYS A 106 16.19 5.00 19.27
N ASN A 107 16.03 3.92 20.03
CA ASN A 107 15.32 2.72 19.62
C ASN A 107 14.03 2.44 20.41
N LEU A 108 13.58 3.36 21.25
CA LEU A 108 12.38 3.16 22.05
C LEU A 108 11.09 3.31 21.22
N ARG A 109 10.07 2.57 21.66
CA ARG A 109 8.70 2.59 21.14
C ARG A 109 7.74 2.90 22.29
N PHE A 110 6.84 3.82 22.07
CA PHE A 110 5.85 4.30 23.03
C PHE A 110 4.43 4.11 22.49
N GLU A 111 3.48 4.03 23.40
CA GLU A 111 2.06 4.05 23.07
C GLU A 111 1.57 5.50 23.01
N PRO A 112 0.83 5.90 21.96
CA PRO A 112 0.24 7.22 21.93
C PRO A 112 -0.80 7.37 23.04
N ARG A 113 -0.86 8.60 23.60
CA ARG A 113 -1.78 9.01 24.66
C ARG A 113 -3.25 8.99 24.24
N TYR A 114 -3.55 9.20 22.95
CA TYR A 114 -4.92 9.07 22.46
C TYR A 114 -5.37 7.60 22.48
N ALA A 115 -6.66 7.35 22.66
CA ALA A 115 -7.18 6.00 22.87
C ALA A 115 -7.35 5.17 21.59
N ILE A 116 -7.67 5.82 20.46
CA ILE A 116 -7.90 5.12 19.20
C ILE A 116 -6.64 4.40 18.71
N ARG A 117 -6.84 3.17 18.22
CA ARG A 117 -5.85 2.37 17.51
C ARG A 117 -6.41 2.00 16.15
N PRO A 118 -6.35 2.92 15.17
CA PRO A 118 -7.18 2.83 13.99
C PRO A 118 -6.72 1.69 13.08
N THR A 119 -7.68 0.99 12.48
CA THR A 119 -7.41 0.07 11.38
C THR A 119 -7.13 0.84 10.08
N ILE A 120 -6.59 0.16 9.08
CA ILE A 120 -6.38 0.75 7.75
C ILE A 120 -7.71 1.26 7.19
N ASP A 121 -8.80 0.50 7.32
CA ASP A 121 -10.12 0.89 6.82
C ASP A 121 -10.64 2.16 7.50
N GLN A 122 -10.40 2.31 8.80
CA GLN A 122 -10.76 3.53 9.54
C GLN A 122 -9.93 4.73 9.09
N ILE A 123 -8.66 4.54 8.76
CA ILE A 123 -7.80 5.58 8.19
C ILE A 123 -8.34 5.99 6.81
N VAL A 124 -8.57 5.03 5.91
CA VAL A 124 -9.10 5.30 4.56
C VAL A 124 -10.44 6.01 4.63
N SER A 125 -11.37 5.54 5.46
CA SER A 125 -12.67 6.18 5.67
C SER A 125 -12.54 7.62 6.18
N LYS A 126 -11.51 7.90 6.99
CA LYS A 126 -11.20 9.24 7.49
C LYS A 126 -10.63 10.14 6.38
N LEU A 127 -9.78 9.60 5.50
CA LEU A 127 -9.26 10.32 4.34
C LEU A 127 -10.36 10.69 3.35
N ASP A 128 -11.23 9.73 3.02
CA ASP A 128 -12.37 9.95 2.11
C ASP A 128 -13.36 11.01 2.64
N LYS A 129 -13.40 11.21 3.96
CA LYS A 129 -14.21 12.27 4.59
C LYS A 129 -13.62 13.67 4.36
N TYR A 130 -12.29 13.80 4.37
CA TYR A 130 -11.62 15.10 4.25
C TYR A 130 -11.26 15.46 2.80
N TRP A 131 -10.96 14.47 1.98
CA TRP A 131 -10.51 14.66 0.60
C TRP A 131 -11.22 13.70 -0.34
N ASP A 132 -11.42 14.15 -1.57
CA ASP A 132 -11.80 13.25 -2.67
C ASP A 132 -10.57 12.44 -3.09
N MET A 133 -10.37 11.30 -2.43
CA MET A 133 -9.22 10.42 -2.70
C MET A 133 -9.21 9.88 -4.13
N LYS A 134 -10.36 9.80 -4.82
CA LYS A 134 -10.42 9.38 -6.23
C LYS A 134 -9.82 10.45 -7.13
N ALA A 135 -10.15 11.72 -6.87
CA ALA A 135 -9.56 12.84 -7.59
C ALA A 135 -8.06 12.97 -7.29
N VAL A 136 -7.63 12.73 -6.04
CA VAL A 136 -6.21 12.71 -5.68
C VAL A 136 -5.48 11.63 -6.49
N GLU A 137 -5.97 10.39 -6.46
CA GLU A 137 -5.35 9.27 -7.16
C GLU A 137 -5.27 9.49 -8.68
N TYR A 138 -6.32 10.06 -9.29
CA TYR A 138 -6.33 10.38 -10.72
C TYR A 138 -5.25 11.39 -11.10
N ASN A 139 -4.91 12.32 -10.21
CA ASN A 139 -3.90 13.34 -10.43
C ASN A 139 -2.49 12.86 -10.05
N GLU A 140 -2.33 11.66 -9.47
CA GLU A 140 -1.00 11.10 -9.24
C GLU A 140 -0.38 10.64 -10.56
N GLY A 141 0.77 11.23 -10.89
CA GLY A 141 1.57 10.75 -12.00
C GLY A 141 2.13 9.35 -11.70
N VAL A 142 2.08 8.46 -12.68
CA VAL A 142 2.82 7.20 -12.64
C VAL A 142 4.27 7.50 -13.03
N PRO A 143 5.27 7.25 -12.16
CA PRO A 143 6.66 7.46 -12.51
C PRO A 143 7.09 6.55 -13.66
N GLU A 144 8.07 7.02 -14.44
CA GLU A 144 8.67 6.26 -15.53
C GLU A 144 9.21 4.90 -15.02
N GLY A 145 8.94 3.83 -15.77
CA GLY A 145 9.33 2.46 -15.39
C GLY A 145 8.33 1.71 -14.49
N PHE A 146 7.29 2.36 -13.99
CA PHE A 146 6.16 1.69 -13.33
C PHE A 146 4.98 1.42 -14.27
N GLU A 147 5.03 1.95 -15.48
CA GLU A 147 4.06 1.70 -16.53
C GLU A 147 4.60 0.63 -17.49
N VAL A 148 3.92 -0.52 -17.56
CA VAL A 148 4.24 -1.58 -18.52
C VAL A 148 3.24 -1.51 -19.64
N HIS A 149 3.66 -0.99 -20.78
CA HIS A 149 2.89 -1.10 -22.02
C HIS A 149 3.09 -2.52 -22.57
N SER A 150 2.13 -3.40 -22.28
CA SER A 150 2.05 -4.69 -22.95
C SER A 150 1.21 -4.53 -24.20
N GLU A 151 1.74 -4.97 -25.33
CA GLU A 151 0.89 -5.27 -26.49
C GLU A 151 -0.12 -6.34 -26.04
N PHE A 152 -1.40 -6.01 -26.09
CA PHE A 152 -2.46 -6.94 -25.71
C PHE A 152 -2.63 -7.94 -26.85
N PHE A 153 -2.22 -9.18 -26.60
CA PHE A 153 -2.50 -10.29 -27.51
C PHE A 153 -3.68 -11.09 -26.97
N LEU A 154 -4.67 -11.32 -27.82
CA LEU A 154 -5.67 -12.34 -27.55
C LEU A 154 -4.97 -13.71 -27.53
N PRO A 155 -5.24 -14.57 -26.52
CA PRO A 155 -4.73 -15.93 -26.50
C PRO A 155 -5.05 -16.66 -27.81
N ASP A 156 -4.10 -17.46 -28.30
CA ASP A 156 -4.30 -18.28 -29.50
C ASP A 156 -5.48 -19.24 -29.27
N GLY A 157 -6.55 -19.08 -30.07
CA GLY A 157 -7.80 -19.82 -29.89
C GLY A 157 -8.94 -19.29 -30.76
N GLN A 158 -10.17 -19.69 -30.45
CA GLN A 158 -11.37 -19.45 -31.29
C GLN A 158 -11.62 -17.98 -31.68
N PHE A 159 -11.11 -17.02 -30.90
CA PHE A 159 -11.28 -15.59 -31.16
C PHE A 159 -10.25 -15.00 -32.12
N SER A 160 -9.07 -15.63 -32.30
CA SER A 160 -8.07 -15.16 -33.26
C SER A 160 -8.50 -15.45 -34.70
N GLU A 161 -9.22 -16.55 -34.94
CA GLU A 161 -9.83 -16.86 -36.24
C GLU A 161 -10.95 -15.88 -36.60
N LEU A 162 -11.80 -15.51 -35.63
CA LEU A 162 -12.87 -14.51 -35.81
C LEU A 162 -12.31 -13.12 -36.15
N MET A 163 -11.21 -12.72 -35.51
CA MET A 163 -10.54 -11.46 -35.82
C MET A 163 -9.82 -11.51 -37.16
N ARG A 164 -9.13 -12.61 -37.50
CA ARG A 164 -8.51 -12.79 -38.81
C ARG A 164 -9.55 -12.77 -39.93
N ALA A 165 -10.67 -13.46 -39.77
CA ALA A 165 -11.78 -13.43 -40.75
C ALA A 165 -12.34 -12.00 -40.93
N LYS A 166 -12.46 -11.24 -39.84
CA LYS A 166 -12.93 -9.84 -39.89
C LYS A 166 -11.89 -8.88 -40.49
N GLU A 167 -10.60 -9.10 -40.24
CA GLU A 167 -9.51 -8.34 -40.87
C GLU A 167 -9.40 -8.65 -42.36
N GLU A 168 -9.57 -9.91 -42.77
CA GLU A 168 -9.63 -10.33 -44.17
C GLU A 168 -10.87 -9.77 -44.88
N GLU A 169 -12.04 -9.74 -44.22
CA GLU A 169 -13.25 -9.11 -44.75
C GLU A 169 -13.05 -7.59 -44.93
N ASN A 170 -12.47 -6.91 -43.94
CA ASN A 170 -12.17 -5.48 -44.03
C ASN A 170 -11.09 -5.18 -45.09
N ALA A 171 -10.08 -6.04 -45.26
CA ALA A 171 -9.06 -5.91 -46.30
C ALA A 171 -9.64 -6.16 -47.71
N ALA A 172 -10.57 -7.10 -47.86
CA ALA A 172 -11.31 -7.35 -49.10
C ALA A 172 -12.25 -6.18 -49.46
N PHE A 173 -12.85 -5.52 -48.45
CA PHE A 173 -13.65 -4.31 -48.65
C PHE A 173 -12.81 -3.07 -49.00
N SER A 174 -11.58 -2.98 -48.47
CA SER A 174 -10.65 -1.89 -48.78
C SER A 174 -10.06 -2.03 -50.19
N SER A 175 -9.80 -3.26 -50.66
CA SER A 175 -9.29 -3.50 -52.03
C SER A 175 -10.33 -3.29 -53.13
N THR A 176 -11.63 -3.33 -52.81
CA THR A 176 -12.72 -3.06 -53.77
C THR A 176 -13.17 -1.59 -53.81
N SER A 177 -12.77 -0.77 -52.84
CA SER A 177 -13.05 0.68 -52.83
C SER A 177 -11.94 1.56 -53.43
N ALA A 178 -10.85 0.95 -53.93
CA ALA A 178 -9.74 1.64 -54.60
C ALA A 178 -10.05 2.10 -56.05
N MET A 179 -11.32 2.10 -56.48
CA MET A 179 -11.75 2.68 -57.75
C MET A 179 -12.97 3.59 -57.57
N SER A 180 -12.76 4.86 -57.18
CA SER A 180 -13.45 6.03 -57.78
C SER A 180 -13.18 7.35 -57.05
N LYS A 181 -12.84 8.36 -57.88
CA LYS A 181 -12.93 9.82 -57.66
C LYS A 181 -11.79 10.54 -56.93
N LYS A 182 -10.76 10.81 -57.73
CA LYS A 182 -10.07 12.09 -57.87
C LYS A 182 -11.01 13.28 -57.56
N ARG A 183 -10.81 13.99 -56.44
CA ARG A 183 -11.29 15.37 -56.26
C ARG A 183 -10.17 16.22 -55.65
N SER A 184 -9.70 17.15 -56.47
CA SER A 184 -8.72 18.19 -56.16
C SER A 184 -9.30 19.25 -55.22
N ARG A 185 -8.55 19.69 -54.19
CA ARG A 185 -7.97 21.05 -54.07
C ARG A 185 -7.46 21.39 -52.65
N ARG A 186 -6.22 21.94 -52.64
CA ARG A 186 -5.62 22.96 -51.72
C ARG A 186 -5.42 22.54 -50.25
N GLY A 187 -4.24 22.66 -49.63
CA GLY A 187 -2.97 23.30 -49.98
C GLY A 187 -2.32 23.80 -48.68
N GLY A 188 -0.99 23.67 -48.56
CA GLY A 188 -0.19 24.33 -47.53
C GLY A 188 0.61 23.41 -46.60
N SER A 189 1.86 23.15 -46.98
CA SER A 189 2.95 22.78 -46.06
C SER A 189 3.30 24.00 -45.19
N PRO A 190 3.92 23.81 -44.00
CA PRO A 190 5.33 24.18 -43.96
C PRO A 190 6.24 23.20 -43.18
N ASP A 191 7.39 23.00 -43.82
CA ASP A 191 8.73 22.60 -43.36
C ASP A 191 9.00 22.46 -41.85
N LEU A 192 9.61 21.32 -41.49
CA LEU A 192 10.66 21.27 -40.49
C LEU A 192 11.98 21.06 -41.21
N ALA A 193 12.75 22.15 -41.33
CA ALA A 193 14.15 22.13 -41.66
C ALA A 193 14.96 21.73 -40.42
N ASP A 194 15.86 20.77 -40.61
CA ASP A 194 16.94 20.45 -39.68
C ASP A 194 17.82 21.69 -39.43
N HIS A 195 18.07 21.99 -38.16
CA HIS A 195 19.17 22.86 -37.76
C HIS A 195 20.16 22.05 -36.90
N GLN A 196 21.28 21.74 -37.56
CA GLN A 196 22.67 21.55 -37.11
C GLN A 196 22.96 21.19 -35.65
#